data_AF-W1DND8-F1
#
_entry.id   AF-W1DND8-F1
#
_cell.length_a   1.000
_cell.length_b   1.000
_cell.length_c   1.000
_cell.angle_alpha   90.00
_cell.angle_beta   90.00
_cell.angle_gamma   90.00
#
_symmetry.space_group_name_H-M   'P 1'
#
loop_
_entity.id
_entity.type
_entity.pdbx_description
1 polymer ?
#
loop_
_entity_poly.entity_id
_entity_poly.type
_entity_poly.pdbx_seq_one_letter_code
_entity_poly.pdbx_strand_id
1 'polypeptide(L)' 'MNREQLLALTHNESTEVFDRTIDVLIMRLRRKIELNPHQPTLIKTLRGLGYVFSADVTHSEKAA' A
#
# COMPACT_ATOMS: atom_id res chain seq x y z
N MET A 1 -1.87 8.81 -0.81
CA MET A 1 -2.37 8.55 0.55
C MET A 1 -1.21 8.70 1.52
N ASN A 2 -1.42 9.43 2.62
CA ASN A 2 -0.35 9.64 3.59
C ASN A 2 -0.18 8.41 4.50
N ARG A 3 0.93 8.35 5.25
CA ARG A 3 1.26 7.18 6.08
C ARG A 3 0.28 6.97 7.22
N GLU A 4 -0.16 8.05 7.86
CA GLU A 4 -1.15 8.02 8.94
C GLU A 4 -2.50 7.47 8.47
N GLN A 5 -2.95 7.87 7.27
CA GLN A 5 -4.17 7.36 6.64
C GLN A 5 -4.06 5.86 6.35
N LEU A 6 -2.90 5.41 5.83
CA LEU A 6 -2.66 3.98 5.61
C LEU A 6 -2.65 3.21 6.93
N LEU A 7 -2.08 3.80 7.99
CA LEU A 7 -2.09 3.22 9.33
C LEU A 7 -3.53 3.03 9.82
N ALA A 8 -4.34 4.10 9.78
CA ALA A 8 -5.72 4.07 10.24
C ALA A 8 -6.59 3.06 9.47
N LEU A 9 -6.43 2.98 8.15
CA LEU A 9 -7.21 2.07 7.29
C LEU A 9 -6.80 0.61 7.38
N THR A 10 -5.57 0.33 7.83
CA THR A 10 -5.05 -1.04 7.97
C THR A 10 -5.08 -1.55 9.40
N HIS A 11 -5.45 -0.69 10.36
CA HIS A 11 -5.57 -1.04 11.77
C HIS A 11 -6.82 -1.92 12.01
N ASN A 12 -6.63 -3.00 12.75
CA ASN A 12 -7.69 -3.74 13.44
C ASN A 12 -7.44 -3.54 14.94
N GLU A 13 -8.49 -3.29 15.75
CA GLU A 13 -8.42 -2.97 17.20
C GLU A 13 -7.52 -3.90 18.04
N SER A 14 -7.17 -5.07 17.51
CA SER A 14 -6.34 -6.11 18.13
C SER A 14 -4.83 -6.08 17.81
N THR A 15 -4.33 -5.17 16.97
CA THR A 15 -2.92 -5.15 16.56
C THR A 15 -2.21 -3.90 17.10
N GLU A 16 -1.20 -4.07 17.98
CA GLU A 16 -0.32 -2.96 18.37
C GLU A 16 0.49 -2.49 17.16
N VAL A 17 0.25 -1.26 16.66
CA VAL A 17 0.90 -0.76 15.45
C VAL A 17 1.97 0.27 15.79
N PHE A 18 3.20 0.04 15.30
CA PHE A 18 4.29 1.02 15.30
C PHE A 18 4.40 1.71 13.93
N ASP A 19 4.71 3.00 13.86
CA ASP A 19 4.81 3.80 12.61
C ASP A 19 5.69 3.20 11.51
N ARG A 20 6.74 2.43 11.86
CA ARG A 20 7.60 1.73 10.87
C ARG A 20 6.90 0.57 10.17
N THR A 21 5.68 0.23 10.58
CA THR A 21 4.91 -0.88 10.01
C THR A 21 4.49 -0.59 8.57
N ILE A 22 4.11 0.64 8.23
CA ILE A 22 3.60 0.95 6.88
C ILE A 22 4.67 0.75 5.80
N ASP A 23 5.88 1.27 5.99
CA ASP A 23 6.94 1.12 4.99
C ASP A 23 7.33 -0.37 4.83
N VAL A 24 7.32 -1.15 5.91
CA VAL A 24 7.54 -2.61 5.89
C VAL A 24 6.40 -3.35 5.18
N LEU A 25 5.14 -2.96 5.44
CA LEU A 25 3.97 -3.54 4.76
C LEU A 25 3.98 -3.22 3.27
N ILE A 26 4.32 -1.99 2.88
CA ILE A 26 4.48 -1.61 1.47
C ILE A 26 5.62 -2.39 0.83
N MET A 27 6.76 -2.57 1.50
CA MET A 27 7.85 -3.41 1.01
C MET A 27 7.39 -4.85 0.77
N ARG A 28 6.69 -5.45 1.75
CA ARG A 28 6.15 -6.81 1.64
C ARG A 28 5.12 -6.93 0.52
N LEU A 29 4.26 -5.93 0.35
CA LEU A 29 3.24 -5.90 -0.70
C LEU A 29 3.89 -5.78 -2.08
N ARG A 30 4.84 -4.87 -2.28
CA ARG A 30 5.60 -4.73 -3.54
C ARG A 30 6.27 -6.04 -3.95
N ARG A 31 6.86 -6.77 -3.00
CA ARG A 31 7.44 -8.10 -3.27
C ARG A 31 6.44 -9.12 -3.80
N LYS A 32 5.14 -8.95 -3.53
CA LYS A 32 4.09 -9.86 -3.97
C LYS A 32 3.46 -9.45 -5.31
N ILE A 33 3.36 -8.15 -5.59
CA ILE A 33 2.55 -7.65 -6.71
C ILE A 33 3.37 -7.00 -7.84
N GLU A 34 4.58 -6.52 -7.55
CA GLU A 34 5.43 -5.89 -8.57
C GLU A 34 6.24 -6.96 -9.30
N LEU A 35 6.42 -6.78 -10.61
CA LEU A 35 7.36 -7.60 -11.40
C LEU A 35 8.80 -7.44 -10.89
N ASN A 36 9.19 -6.20 -10.56
CA ASN A 36 10.48 -5.89 -9.94
C ASN A 36 10.27 -4.97 -8.72
N PRO A 37 10.38 -5.48 -7.48
CA PRO A 37 10.18 -4.69 -6.28
C PRO A 37 11.17 -3.53 -6.09
N HIS A 38 12.34 -3.58 -6.75
CA HIS A 38 13.35 -2.52 -6.73
C HIS A 38 13.05 -1.40 -7.72
N GLN A 39 12.16 -1.65 -8.69
CA GLN A 39 11.67 -0.67 -9.66
C GLN A 39 10.13 -0.69 -9.69
N PRO A 40 9.48 -0.24 -8.59
CA PRO A 40 8.04 -0.40 -8.44
C PRO A 40 7.26 0.48 -9.41
N THR A 41 6.30 -0.11 -10.09
CA THR A 41 5.43 0.53 -11.09
C THR A 41 4.00 0.70 -10.58
N LEU A 42 3.51 -0.25 -9.78
CA LEU A 42 2.14 -0.27 -9.25
C LEU A 42 2.01 0.59 -8.00
N ILE A 43 2.91 0.49 -7.03
CA ILE A 43 2.90 1.33 -5.82
C ILE A 43 4.08 2.29 -5.89
N LYS A 44 3.84 3.57 -6.16
CA LYS A 44 4.88 4.60 -6.22
C LYS A 44 5.02 5.35 -4.90
N THR A 45 6.25 5.75 -4.58
CA THR A 45 6.55 6.57 -3.40
C THR A 45 6.57 8.04 -3.80
N LEU A 46 5.72 8.84 -3.15
CA LEU A 46 5.79 10.30 -3.19
C LEU A 46 6.55 10.75 -1.94
N ARG A 47 7.81 11.19 -2.12
CA ARG A 47 8.69 11.58 -1.00
C ARG A 47 8.02 12.67 -0.16
N GLY A 48 8.02 12.49 1.17
CA GLY A 48 7.34 13.39 2.11
C GLY A 48 5.81 13.26 2.17
N LEU A 49 5.17 12.61 1.19
CA LEU A 49 3.70 12.54 1.10
C LEU A 49 3.14 11.14 1.38
N GLY A 50 3.85 10.07 1.00
CA GLY A 50 3.41 8.70 1.22
C GLY A 50 3.42 7.87 -0.07
N TYR A 51 2.33 7.15 -0.32
CA TYR A 51 2.25 6.17 -1.41
C TYR A 51 1.03 6.42 -2.31
N VAL A 52 1.18 6.06 -3.58
CA VAL A 52 0.12 6.12 -4.59
C VAL A 52 0.07 4.80 -5.37
N PHE A 53 -1.13 4.29 -5.60
CA PHE A 53 -1.36 3.19 -6.52
C PHE A 53 -1.48 3.77 -7.94
N SER A 54 -0.63 3.31 -8.85
CA SER A 54 -0.39 3.87 -10.18
C SER A 54 -0.71 2.84 -11.27
N ALA A 55 -1.89 2.22 -11.18
CA ALA A 55 -2.41 1.33 -12.20
C ALA A 55 -3.89 1.63 -12.45
N ASP A 56 -4.34 1.33 -13.66
CA ASP A 56 -5.75 1.45 -14.01
C ASP A 56 -6.55 0.40 -13.23
N VAL A 57 -7.62 0.87 -12.56
CA VAL A 57 -8.48 0.01 -11.75
C VAL A 57 -9.75 -0.29 -12.54
N THR A 58 -9.85 -1.51 -13.05
CA THR A 58 -11.09 -2.02 -13.64
C THR A 58 -11.88 -2.73 -12.55
N HIS A 59 -13.09 -2.25 -12.26
CA HIS A 59 -14.03 -2.98 -11.42
C HIS A 59 -14.73 -3.99 -12.33
N SER A 60 -14.41 -5.28 -12.21
CA SER A 60 -15.31 -6.29 -12.73
C SER A 60 -16.57 -6.19 -11.86
N GLU A 61 -17.69 -5.75 -12.44
CA GLU A 61 -18.97 -5.83 -11.75
C GLU A 61 -19.12 -7.24 -11.16
N LYS A 62 -19.25 -7.34 -9.84
CA LYS A 62 -19.57 -8.62 -9.23
C LYS A 62 -20.97 -8.99 -9.70
N ALA A 63 -21.06 -10.15 -10.34
CA ALA A 63 -22.30 -10.89 -10.48
C ALA A 63 -22.94 -11.08 -9.09
N ALA A 64 -24.23 -10.71 -9.01
CA ALA A 64 -25.23 -10.95 -7.97
C ALA A 64 -24.99 -10.33 -6.58
#